data_AF-A0A1Y2SA96-F1
#
_entry.id   AF-A0A1Y2SA96-F1
#
_cell.length_a   1.000
_cell.length_b   1.000
_cell.length_c   1.000
_cell.angle_alpha   90.00
_cell.angle_beta   90.00
_cell.angle_gamma   90.00
#
_symmetry.space_group_name_H-M   'P 1'
#
loop_
_entity.id
_entity.type
_entity.pdbx_description
1 polymer ?
#
loop_
_entity_poly.entity_id
_entity_poly.type
_entity_poly.pdbx_seq_one_letter_code
_entity_poly.pdbx_strand_id
1 'polypeptide(L)' 'MFAVYREQRLNGKWNTKGKGSPKQATVNSEQSYIHAVFAELKRLGEWEGENPLDGIRQFKEGDQELAFL' A
#
# COMPACT_ATOMS: atom_id res chain seq x y z
N MET A 1 -3.53 5.03 11.84
CA MET A 1 -3.02 6.06 10.91
C MET A 1 -2.98 5.57 9.46
N PHE A 2 -2.27 4.49 9.13
CA PHE A 2 -2.11 4.02 7.74
C PHE A 2 -3.41 3.59 7.03
N ALA A 3 -4.36 2.99 7.75
CA ALA A 3 -5.68 2.65 7.20
C ALA A 3 -6.45 3.89 6.69
N VAL A 4 -6.39 4.99 7.44
CA VAL A 4 -7.03 6.28 7.07
C VAL A 4 -6.37 6.88 5.83
N TYR A 5 -5.04 6.76 5.71
CA TYR A 5 -4.33 7.15 4.49
C TYR A 5 -4.85 6.36 3.28
N ARG A 6 -4.94 5.02 3.38
CA ARG A 6 -5.39 4.16 2.28
C ARG A 6 -6.81 4.50 1.81
N GLU A 7 -7.72 4.75 2.75
CA GLU A 7 -9.08 5.19 2.44
C GLU A 7 -9.08 6.53 1.68
N GLN A 8 -8.38 7.53 2.20
CA GLN A 8 -8.29 8.85 1.55
C GLN A 8 -7.60 8.79 0.19
N ARG A 9 -6.65 7.86 0.00
CA ARG A 9 -5.93 7.63 -1.24
C ARG A 9 -6.86 7.06 -2.31
N LEU A 10 -7.69 6.09 -1.96
CA LEU A 10 -8.75 5.56 -2.81
C LEU A 10 -9.83 6.61 -3.12
N ASN A 11 -10.12 7.51 -2.18
CA ASN A 11 -11.02 8.64 -2.40
C ASN A 11 -10.39 9.79 -3.20
N GLY A 12 -9.13 9.63 -3.63
CA GLY A 12 -8.49 10.55 -4.57
C GLY A 12 -7.98 11.86 -3.96
N LYS A 13 -7.89 11.96 -2.63
CA LYS A 13 -7.45 13.17 -1.91
C LYS A 13 -6.09 13.72 -2.37
N TRP A 14 -5.19 12.85 -2.85
CA TRP A 14 -3.84 13.19 -3.30
C TRP A 14 -3.61 13.01 -4.81
N ASN A 15 -4.68 12.92 -5.60
CA ASN A 15 -4.51 12.80 -7.04
C ASN A 15 -4.09 14.13 -7.66
N THR A 16 -3.20 14.05 -8.64
CA THR A 16 -2.92 15.18 -9.53
C THR A 16 -4.19 15.56 -10.31
N LYS A 17 -4.39 16.85 -10.58
CA LYS A 17 -5.52 17.33 -11.38
C LYS A 17 -5.63 16.53 -12.69
N GLY A 18 -6.84 16.04 -12.99
CA GLY A 18 -7.12 15.26 -14.19
C GLY A 18 -6.79 13.76 -14.11
N LYS A 19 -6.19 13.27 -13.00
CA LYS A 19 -6.05 11.82 -12.76
C LYS A 19 -7.16 11.29 -11.84
N GLY A 20 -7.74 10.16 -12.23
CA GLY A 20 -8.68 9.42 -11.40
C GLY A 20 -8.03 8.77 -10.18
N SER A 21 -8.87 8.28 -9.26
CA SER A 21 -8.43 7.54 -8.08
C SER A 21 -7.64 6.29 -8.43
N PRO A 22 -6.59 5.97 -7.65
CA PRO A 22 -5.82 4.76 -7.84
C PRO A 22 -6.70 3.52 -7.58
N LYS A 23 -6.32 2.40 -8.21
CA LYS A 23 -6.94 1.10 -7.93
C LYS A 23 -6.50 0.58 -6.57
N GLN A 24 -7.29 -0.33 -5.99
CA GLN A 24 -6.94 -1.03 -4.76
C GLN A 24 -5.59 -1.76 -4.86
N ALA A 25 -5.31 -2.39 -6.01
CA ALA A 25 -4.00 -2.98 -6.32
C ALA A 25 -2.84 -2.01 -6.13
N THR A 26 -2.96 -0.78 -6.61
CA THR A 26 -1.93 0.25 -6.43
C THR A 26 -1.69 0.54 -4.96
N VAL A 27 -2.76 0.70 -4.18
CA VAL A 27 -2.65 0.98 -2.74
C VAL A 27 -2.12 -0.24 -1.97
N ASN A 28 -2.40 -1.46 -2.43
CA ASN A 28 -1.80 -2.68 -1.89
C ASN A 28 -0.29 -2.75 -2.19
N SER A 29 0.15 -2.37 -3.39
CA SER A 29 1.58 -2.27 -3.70
C SER A 29 2.29 -1.22 -2.84
N GLU A 30 1.68 -0.03 -2.67
CA GLU A 30 2.18 1.01 -1.76
C GLU A 30 2.36 0.46 -0.32
N GLN A 31 1.37 -0.31 0.18
CA GLN A 31 1.48 -0.98 1.47
C GLN A 31 2.65 -1.96 1.53
N SER A 32 2.80 -2.82 0.52
CA SER A 32 3.89 -3.82 0.48
C SER A 32 5.26 -3.16 0.48
N TYR A 33 5.43 -2.05 -0.25
CA TYR A 33 6.70 -1.31 -0.27
C TYR A 33 7.04 -0.73 1.10
N ILE A 34 6.06 -0.13 1.79
CA ILE A 34 6.33 0.44 3.12
C ILE A 34 6.61 -0.69 4.13
N HIS A 35 5.91 -1.82 4.02
CA HIS A 35 6.19 -2.99 4.87
C HIS A 35 7.63 -3.47 4.66
N ALA A 36 8.07 -3.59 3.40
CA ALA A 36 9.44 -3.95 3.07
C ALA A 36 10.48 -2.94 3.60
N VAL A 37 10.20 -1.63 3.53
CA VAL A 37 11.08 -0.60 4.09
C VAL A 37 11.30 -0.81 5.59
N PHE A 38 10.24 -1.02 6.38
CA PHE A 38 10.38 -1.28 7.82
C PHE A 38 11.07 -2.62 8.12
N ALA A 39 10.84 -3.64 7.29
CA ALA A 39 11.57 -4.90 7.42
C ALA A 39 13.09 -4.69 7.20
N GLU A 40 13.48 -3.88 6.22
CA GLU A 40 14.88 -3.56 5.96
C GLU A 40 15.50 -2.69 7.06
N LEU A 41 14.77 -1.69 7.57
CA LEU A 41 15.26 -0.89 8.70
C LEU A 41 15.49 -1.76 9.95
N LYS A 42 14.58 -2.72 10.23
CA LYS A 42 14.75 -3.69 11.31
C LYS A 42 15.99 -4.57 11.08
N ARG A 43 16.21 -5.04 9.85
CA ARG A 43 17.41 -5.83 9.50
C ARG A 43 18.71 -5.05 9.68
N LEU A 44 18.71 -3.75 9.39
CA LEU A 44 19.87 -2.87 9.56
C LEU A 44 20.09 -2.44 11.02
N GLY A 45 19.18 -2.75 11.93
CA GLY A 45 19.23 -2.30 13.32
C GLY A 45 18.79 -0.85 13.53
N GLU A 46 18.20 -0.23 12.50
CA GLU A 46 17.73 1.16 12.51
C GLU A 46 16.25 1.30 12.95
N TRP A 47 15.58 0.16 13.18
CA TRP A 47 14.22 0.13 13.70
C TRP A 47 14.10 -0.86 14.86
N GLU A 48 13.59 -0.36 15.99
CA GLU A 48 13.31 -1.16 17.17
C GLU A 48 11.81 -1.48 17.25
N GLY A 49 11.47 -2.76 17.45
CA GLY A 49 10.10 -3.23 17.58
C GLY A 49 9.55 -3.94 16.35
N GLU A 50 8.23 -4.13 16.32
CA GLU A 50 7.52 -4.77 15.21
C GLU A 50 7.25 -3.80 14.06
N ASN A 51 6.93 -4.34 12.88
CA ASN A 51 6.61 -3.51 11.73
C ASN A 51 5.28 -2.80 12.00
N PRO A 52 5.20 -1.45 11.89
CA PRO A 52 3.97 -0.71 12.13
C PRO A 52 2.78 -1.10 11.24
N LEU A 53 3.06 -1.83 10.16
CA LEU A 53 2.07 -2.34 9.23
C LEU A 53 1.65 -3.79 9.47
N ASP A 54 2.22 -4.45 10.48
CA ASP A 54 1.84 -5.82 10.82
C ASP A 54 0.35 -5.90 11.21
N GLY A 55 -0.33 -6.93 10.69
CA GLY A 55 -1.76 -7.14 10.87
C GLY A 55 -2.68 -6.28 10.00
N ILE A 56 -2.17 -5.32 9.22
CA ILE A 56 -2.98 -4.54 8.28
C ILE A 56 -3.27 -5.39 7.04
N ARG A 57 -4.54 -5.75 6.82
CA ARG A 57 -4.95 -6.54 5.65
C ARG A 57 -4.88 -5.74 4.36
N GLN A 58 -4.44 -6.39 3.29
CA GLN A 58 -4.58 -5.86 1.94
C GLN A 58 -6.05 -5.87 1.49
N PHE A 59 -6.39 -5.01 0.53
CA PHE A 59 -7.69 -5.05 -0.11
C PHE A 59 -7.83 -6.31 -0.96
N LYS A 60 -9.02 -6.88 -1.05
CA LYS A 60 -9.28 -8.00 -1.96
C LYS A 60 -9.22 -7.49 -3.40
N GLU A 61 -8.29 -8.01 -4.18
CA GLU A 61 -8.24 -7.77 -5.61
C GLU A 61 -9.14 -8.80 -6.32
N GLY A 62 -9.90 -8.35 -7.32
CA GLY A 62 -10.58 -9.27 -8.24
C GLY A 62 -9.56 -9.81 -9.24
N ASP A 63 -9.73 -11.06 -9.70
CA ASP A 63 -8.88 -11.64 -10.72
C ASP A 63 -8.88 -10.74 -11.96
N GLN A 64 -7.74 -10.12 -12.25
CA GLN A 64 -7.54 -9.42 -13.50
C GLN A 64 -6.96 -10.44 -14.48
N GLU A 65 -7.82 -10.97 -15.37
CA GLU A 65 -7.37 -11.87 -16.42
C GLU A 65 -6.26 -11.19 -17.23
N LEU A 66 -5.05 -11.75 -17.15
CA LEU A 66 -3.93 -11.35 -17.99
C LEU A 66 -4.20 -11.89 -19.38
N ALA A 67 -4.74 -11.05 -20.26
CA ALA A 67 -4.80 -11.36 -21.68
C ALA A 67 -3.39 -11.22 -22.26
N PHE A 68 -2.82 -12.33 -22.73
CA PHE A 68 -1.63 -12.32 -23.58
C PHE A 68 -2.08 -12.00 -25.02
N LEU A 69 -1.44 -11.01 -25.66
CA LEU A 69 -1.62 -10.67 -27.08
C LEU A 69 -0.68 -11.50 -27.96
#